data_AF-A0A128F8P8-F1
#
_entry.id   AF-A0A128F8P8-F1
#
_cell.length_a   1.000
_cell.length_b   1.000
_cell.length_c   1.000
_cell.angle_alpha   90.00
_cell.angle_beta   90.00
_cell.angle_gamma   90.00
#
_symmetry.space_group_name_H-M   'P 1'
#
loop_
_entity.id
_entity.type
_entity.pdbx_description
1 polymer ?
#
loop_
_entity_poly.entity_id
_entity_poly.type
_entity_poly.pdbx_seq_one_letter_code
_entity_poly.pdbx_strand_id
1 'polypeptide(L)'
;MPKMPIMSGYSHRLKILHWVMAVLLLGMLITGFLTPQLSDMSTIKWVIRDAHESFGLLLIPLVFLRVWHRLTSSIPHWKNYPNTFASATSRFVHALFYLLMFALPISGYLTSHPYGIRFFGIYLVNYLPDGTSEILFMTGDADFELAGIASGYHKALAVLFGVLVVIHMIGAFKSATGSKVASV
;
A
#
# COMPACT_ATOMS: atom_id res chain seq x y z
N MET A 1 -15.22 39.35 20.53
CA MET A 1 -15.30 37.90 20.81
C MET A 1 -14.06 37.22 20.27
N PRO A 2 -13.29 36.46 21.07
CA PRO A 2 -12.18 35.67 20.55
C PRO A 2 -12.76 34.49 19.74
N LYS A 3 -12.35 34.35 18.47
CA LYS A 3 -12.67 33.17 17.68
C LYS A 3 -11.97 31.98 18.33
N MET A 4 -12.72 31.04 18.88
CA MET A 4 -12.15 29.77 19.33
C MET A 4 -11.44 29.11 18.13
N PRO A 5 -10.18 28.65 18.27
CA PRO A 5 -9.52 27.94 17.20
C PRO A 5 -10.32 26.67 16.91
N ILE A 6 -10.86 26.56 15.70
CA ILE A 6 -11.40 25.30 15.21
C ILE A 6 -10.26 24.30 15.36
N MET A 7 -10.40 23.31 16.24
CA MET A 7 -9.46 22.20 16.33
C MET A 7 -9.40 21.56 14.95
N SER A 8 -8.40 21.91 14.15
CA SER A 8 -8.35 21.48 12.76
C SER A 8 -8.05 19.98 12.76
N GLY A 9 -9.09 19.17 12.54
CA GLY A 9 -8.89 17.76 12.22
C GLY A 9 -8.00 17.60 10.98
N TYR A 10 -7.58 16.36 10.68
CA TYR A 10 -6.79 16.06 9.49
C TYR A 10 -7.33 16.78 8.25
N SER A 11 -6.42 17.39 7.48
CA SER A 11 -6.80 18.14 6.27
C SER A 11 -7.62 17.26 5.33
N HIS A 12 -8.57 17.87 4.62
CA HIS A 12 -9.46 17.14 3.70
C HIS A 12 -8.67 16.33 2.66
N ARG A 13 -7.55 16.89 2.18
CA ARG A 13 -6.61 16.21 1.26
C ARG A 13 -6.02 14.93 1.85
N LEU A 14 -5.62 14.94 3.12
CA LEU A 14 -5.07 13.76 3.79
C LEU A 14 -6.13 12.66 3.96
N LYS A 15 -7.39 13.03 4.19
CA LYS A 15 -8.49 12.06 4.28
C LYS A 15 -8.79 11.42 2.93
N ILE A 16 -8.87 12.21 1.86
CA ILE A 16 -9.08 11.69 0.50
C ILE A 16 -7.95 10.71 0.14
N LEU A 17 -6.69 11.12 0.30
CA LEU A 17 -5.54 10.27 0.00
C LEU A 17 -5.54 9.00 0.88
N HIS A 18 -5.98 9.10 2.14
CA HIS A 18 -6.14 7.93 2.98
C HIS A 18 -7.13 6.92 2.39
N TRP A 19 -8.34 7.36 2.02
CA TRP A 19 -9.40 6.49 1.51
C TRP A 19 -9.08 5.94 0.12
N VAL A 20 -8.49 6.74 -0.78
CA VAL A 20 -8.02 6.26 -2.09
C VAL A 20 -7.04 5.11 -1.91
N MET A 21 -6.04 5.29 -1.04
CA MET A 21 -5.07 4.24 -0.74
C MET A 21 -5.73 3.02 -0.11
N ALA A 22 -6.70 3.20 0.80
CA ALA A 22 -7.40 2.10 1.45
C ALA A 22 -8.17 1.24 0.43
N VAL A 23 -8.91 1.86 -0.48
CA VAL A 23 -9.66 1.14 -1.54
C VAL A 23 -8.69 0.40 -2.46
N LEU A 24 -7.63 1.05 -2.93
CA LEU A 24 -6.64 0.42 -3.81
C LEU A 24 -5.96 -0.76 -3.12
N LEU A 25 -5.46 -0.59 -1.89
CA LEU A 25 -4.75 -1.65 -1.17
C LEU A 25 -5.66 -2.84 -0.83
N LEU A 26 -6.94 -2.61 -0.51
CA LEU A 26 -7.91 -3.69 -0.32
C LEU A 26 -8.18 -4.43 -1.63
N GLY A 27 -8.34 -3.71 -2.74
CA GLY A 27 -8.46 -4.31 -4.08
C GLY A 27 -7.24 -5.15 -4.45
N MET A 28 -6.04 -4.65 -4.13
CA MET A 28 -4.78 -5.38 -4.34
C MET A 28 -4.71 -6.66 -3.52
N LEU A 29 -5.11 -6.64 -2.24
CA LEU A 29 -5.19 -7.87 -1.43
C LEU A 29 -6.15 -8.88 -2.06
N ILE A 30 -7.36 -8.45 -2.41
CA ILE A 30 -8.38 -9.33 -3.01
C ILE A 30 -7.86 -9.96 -4.29
N THR A 31 -7.40 -9.14 -5.24
CA THR A 31 -6.93 -9.61 -6.55
C THR A 31 -5.66 -10.46 -6.43
N GLY A 32 -4.75 -10.15 -5.50
CA GLY A 32 -3.53 -10.92 -5.24
C GLY A 32 -3.82 -12.31 -4.69
N PHE A 33 -4.82 -12.47 -3.82
CA PHE A 33 -5.25 -13.79 -3.33
C PHE A 33 -6.19 -14.52 -4.29
N LEU A 34 -6.90 -13.80 -5.16
CA LEU A 34 -7.83 -14.36 -6.14
C LEU A 34 -7.10 -14.95 -7.37
N THR A 35 -6.13 -14.23 -7.93
CA THR A 35 -5.46 -14.62 -9.18
C THR A 35 -4.89 -16.05 -9.16
N PRO A 36 -4.22 -16.50 -8.08
CA PRO A 36 -3.69 -17.88 -8.00
C PRO A 36 -4.77 -18.97 -7.94
N GLN A 37 -6.01 -18.62 -7.58
CA GLN A 37 -7.14 -19.56 -7.49
C GLN A 37 -7.84 -19.78 -8.85
N LEU A 38 -7.55 -18.93 -9.83
CA LEU A 38 -8.13 -19.04 -11.17
C LEU A 38 -7.28 -19.96 -12.06
N SER A 39 -7.95 -20.67 -12.97
CA SER A 39 -7.30 -21.50 -13.99
C SER A 39 -6.44 -20.67 -14.95
N ASP A 40 -5.27 -21.18 -15.35
CA ASP A 40 -4.40 -20.55 -16.35
C ASP A 40 -5.05 -20.43 -17.74
N MET A 41 -6.05 -21.28 -18.02
CA MET A 41 -6.82 -21.23 -19.28
C MET A 41 -7.88 -20.12 -19.27
N SER A 42 -8.09 -19.47 -18.12
CA SER A 42 -9.14 -18.47 -17.95
C SER A 42 -8.68 -17.08 -18.37
N THR A 43 -9.33 -16.49 -19.38
CA THR A 43 -9.02 -15.11 -19.81
C THR A 43 -9.17 -14.10 -18.67
N ILE A 44 -10.14 -14.29 -17.78
CA ILE A 44 -10.37 -13.37 -16.65
C ILE A 44 -9.19 -13.38 -15.66
N LYS A 45 -8.46 -14.49 -15.52
CA LYS A 45 -7.25 -14.55 -14.68
C LYS A 45 -6.22 -13.53 -15.17
N TRP A 46 -5.95 -13.53 -16.47
CA TRP A 46 -4.96 -12.64 -17.07
C TRP A 46 -5.38 -11.18 -17.01
N VAL A 47 -6.67 -10.88 -17.17
CA VAL A 47 -7.21 -9.52 -16.96
C VAL A 47 -7.02 -9.06 -15.52
N ILE A 48 -7.35 -9.91 -14.54
CA ILE A 48 -7.18 -9.57 -13.12
C ILE A 48 -5.69 -9.43 -12.77
N ARG A 49 -4.82 -10.30 -13.30
CA ARG A 49 -3.37 -10.22 -13.11
C ARG A 49 -2.81 -8.91 -13.66
N ASP A 50 -3.14 -8.55 -14.90
CA ASP A 50 -2.67 -7.31 -15.55
C ASP A 50 -3.14 -6.07 -14.79
N ALA A 51 -4.40 -6.08 -14.33
CA ALA A 51 -4.93 -5.02 -13.48
C ALA A 51 -4.19 -4.94 -12.13
N HIS A 52 -3.97 -6.07 -11.45
CA HIS A 52 -3.24 -6.13 -10.19
C HIS A 52 -1.83 -5.54 -10.34
N GLU A 53 -1.09 -5.96 -11.36
CA GLU A 53 0.26 -5.45 -11.63
C GLU A 53 0.25 -3.93 -11.91
N SER A 54 -0.68 -3.47 -12.75
CA SER A 54 -0.83 -2.05 -13.11
C SER A 54 -1.15 -1.16 -11.91
N PHE A 55 -2.12 -1.57 -11.09
CA PHE A 55 -2.47 -0.85 -9.86
C PHE A 55 -1.36 -0.94 -8.80
N GLY A 56 -0.63 -2.04 -8.75
CA GLY A 56 0.56 -2.20 -7.91
C GLY A 56 1.66 -1.19 -8.25
N LEU A 57 1.93 -0.98 -9.54
CA LEU A 57 2.85 0.05 -10.01
C LEU A 57 2.33 1.46 -9.73
N LEU A 58 1.03 1.71 -9.95
CA LEU A 58 0.40 3.00 -9.64
C LEU A 58 0.50 3.36 -8.15
N LEU A 59 0.53 2.36 -7.26
CA LEU A 59 0.68 2.58 -5.83
C LEU A 59 2.05 3.17 -5.46
N ILE A 60 3.11 2.91 -6.22
CA ILE A 60 4.46 3.43 -5.92
C ILE A 60 4.45 4.97 -5.77
N PRO A 61 4.09 5.77 -6.80
CA PRO A 61 4.04 7.22 -6.67
C PRO A 61 3.02 7.70 -5.63
N LEU A 62 1.90 6.99 -5.45
CA LEU A 62 0.89 7.34 -4.44
C LEU A 62 1.41 7.16 -3.01
N VAL A 63 2.24 6.14 -2.75
CA VAL A 63 2.92 5.93 -1.48
C VAL A 63 3.92 7.07 -1.23
N PHE A 64 4.72 7.45 -2.22
CA PHE A 64 5.61 8.62 -2.09
C PHE A 64 4.83 9.89 -1.75
N LEU A 65 3.74 10.16 -2.48
CA LEU A 65 2.86 11.30 -2.21
C LEU A 65 2.28 11.25 -0.79
N ARG A 66 1.90 10.06 -0.31
CA ARG A 66 1.38 9.85 1.04
C ARG A 66 2.43 10.16 2.10
N VAL A 67 3.66 9.69 1.93
CA VAL A 67 4.78 9.98 2.85
C VAL A 67 5.11 11.47 2.81
N TRP A 68 5.19 12.08 1.62
CA TRP A 68 5.42 13.51 1.46
C TRP A 68 4.38 14.35 2.22
N HIS A 69 3.08 14.07 2.01
CA HIS A 69 2.02 14.76 2.72
C HIS A 69 2.07 14.53 4.23
N ARG A 70 2.47 13.33 4.67
CA ARG A 70 2.64 13.03 6.08
C ARG A 70 3.73 13.89 6.72
N LEU A 71 4.85 14.09 6.04
CA LEU A 71 6.00 14.85 6.53
C LEU A 71 5.78 16.36 6.48
N THR A 72 5.03 16.84 5.48
CA THR A 72 4.80 18.28 5.26
C THR A 72 3.55 18.83 5.95
N SER A 73 2.61 17.97 6.37
CA SER A 73 1.40 18.42 7.05
C SER A 73 1.67 18.67 8.53
N SER A 74 1.13 19.77 9.05
CA SER A 74 1.04 20.07 10.49
C SER A 74 0.07 19.09 11.16
N ILE A 75 0.50 17.86 11.37
CA ILE A 75 -0.26 16.87 12.13
C ILE A 75 -0.15 17.28 13.58
N PRO A 76 -1.26 17.42 14.33
CA PRO A 76 -1.23 17.76 15.74
C PRO A 76 -0.21 16.85 16.42
N HIS A 77 0.84 17.45 16.96
CA HIS A 77 1.92 16.71 17.60
C HIS A 77 1.29 15.72 18.57
N TRP A 78 1.76 14.48 18.53
CA TRP A 78 1.34 13.36 19.38
C TRP A 78 1.67 13.58 20.87
N LYS A 79 1.91 14.83 21.28
CA LYS A 79 2.36 15.28 22.60
C LYS A 79 1.41 14.89 23.73
N ASN A 80 0.14 14.57 23.43
CA ASN A 80 -0.86 14.28 24.46
C ASN A 80 -1.40 12.84 24.42
N TYR A 81 -0.77 11.90 23.69
CA TYR A 81 -1.16 10.49 23.84
C TYR A 81 -0.65 9.97 25.19
N PRO A 82 -1.52 9.47 26.07
CA PRO A 82 -1.05 8.83 27.29
C PRO A 82 -0.15 7.66 26.91
N ASN A 83 1.00 7.53 27.58
CA ASN A 83 2.02 6.50 27.35
C ASN A 83 1.48 5.11 27.74
N THR A 84 0.56 4.62 26.92
CA THR A 84 -0.17 3.37 27.11
C THR A 84 0.30 2.37 26.08
N PHE A 85 0.20 1.08 26.40
CA PHE A 85 0.49 -0.01 25.48
C PHE A 85 -0.24 0.16 24.13
N ALA A 86 -1.51 0.58 24.15
CA ALA A 86 -2.30 0.84 22.94
C ALA A 86 -1.70 1.94 22.05
N SER A 87 -1.14 2.99 22.65
CA SER A 87 -0.49 4.07 21.90
C SER A 87 0.79 3.59 21.21
N ALA A 88 1.62 2.81 21.89
CA ALA A 88 2.84 2.24 21.32
C ALA A 88 2.53 1.29 20.15
N THR A 89 1.56 0.38 20.33
CA THR A 89 1.10 -0.53 19.28
C THR A 89 0.60 0.22 18.06
N SER A 90 -0.17 1.30 18.24
CA SER A 90 -0.62 2.13 17.12
C SER A 90 0.55 2.70 16.33
N ARG A 91 1.58 3.25 17.00
CA ARG A 91 2.77 3.80 16.32
C ARG A 91 3.52 2.73 15.54
N PHE A 92 3.69 1.56 16.15
CA PHE A 92 4.37 0.43 15.53
C PHE A 92 3.63 -0.07 14.28
N VAL A 93 2.32 -0.28 14.36
CA VAL A 93 1.50 -0.70 13.21
C VAL A 93 1.57 0.31 12.06
N HIS A 94 1.52 1.61 12.36
CA HIS A 94 1.66 2.64 11.32
C HIS A 94 3.05 2.64 10.68
N ALA A 95 4.12 2.50 11.47
CA ALA A 95 5.49 2.40 10.95
C ALA A 95 5.63 1.18 10.03
N LEU A 96 5.09 0.05 10.45
CA LEU A 96 5.11 -1.18 9.67
C LEU A 96 4.31 -1.06 8.37
N PHE A 97 3.16 -0.37 8.39
CA PHE A 97 2.44 -0.07 7.14
C PHE A 97 3.25 0.77 6.17
N TYR A 98 3.99 1.79 6.63
CA TYR A 98 4.84 2.57 5.73
C TYR A 98 5.92 1.70 5.09
N LEU A 99 6.56 0.83 5.87
CA LEU A 99 7.55 -0.12 5.34
C LEU A 99 6.92 -1.06 4.30
N LEU A 100 5.79 -1.68 4.64
CA LEU A 100 5.11 -2.65 3.77
C LEU A 100 4.56 -2.01 2.50
N MET A 101 4.12 -0.75 2.56
CA MET A 101 3.66 0.02 1.40
C MET A 101 4.74 0.17 0.32
N PHE A 102 6.04 0.13 0.68
CA PHE A 102 7.13 0.08 -0.29
C PHE A 102 7.55 -1.36 -0.62
N ALA A 103 7.68 -2.22 0.39
CA ALA A 103 8.18 -3.57 0.21
C ALA A 103 7.26 -4.42 -0.69
N LEU A 104 5.94 -4.25 -0.60
CA LEU A 104 4.97 -4.97 -1.43
C LEU A 104 5.11 -4.66 -2.93
N PRO A 105 5.00 -3.40 -3.40
CA PRO A 105 5.12 -3.12 -4.82
C PRO A 105 6.52 -3.46 -5.37
N ILE A 106 7.59 -3.28 -4.58
CA ILE A 106 8.95 -3.66 -5.00
C ILE A 106 9.08 -5.19 -5.17
N SER A 107 8.60 -5.98 -4.21
CA SER A 107 8.65 -7.45 -4.34
C SER A 107 7.74 -7.97 -5.46
N GLY A 108 6.58 -7.33 -5.69
CA GLY A 108 5.67 -7.69 -6.78
C GLY A 108 6.24 -7.33 -8.15
N TYR A 109 6.94 -6.21 -8.24
CA TYR A 109 7.71 -5.82 -9.42
C TYR A 109 8.74 -6.89 -9.81
N LEU A 110 9.55 -7.34 -8.84
CA LEU A 110 10.56 -8.38 -9.06
C LEU A 110 9.96 -9.74 -9.44
N THR A 111 8.74 -10.03 -8.99
CA THR A 111 8.01 -11.24 -9.38
C THR A 111 7.63 -11.23 -10.87
N SER A 112 7.42 -10.05 -11.44
CA SER A 112 6.97 -9.87 -12.83
C SER A 112 8.13 -9.77 -13.83
N HIS A 113 9.38 -9.71 -13.33
CA HIS A 113 10.60 -9.57 -14.12
C HIS A 113 10.69 -10.54 -15.32
N PRO A 114 10.46 -11.86 -15.18
CA PRO A 114 10.60 -12.80 -16.31
C PRO A 114 9.56 -12.63 -17.42
N TYR A 115 8.43 -11.98 -17.12
CA TYR A 115 7.26 -11.95 -18.01
C TYR A 115 7.10 -10.62 -18.75
N GLY A 116 7.95 -9.64 -18.41
CA GLY A 116 7.79 -8.26 -18.83
C GLY A 116 6.62 -7.58 -18.12
N ILE A 117 6.76 -6.27 -17.93
CA ILE A 117 5.82 -5.48 -17.14
C ILE A 117 4.85 -4.73 -18.04
N ARG A 118 3.56 -4.93 -17.80
CA ARG A 118 2.47 -4.24 -18.48
C ARG A 118 1.82 -3.24 -17.53
N PHE A 119 1.70 -2.01 -17.99
CA PHE A 119 0.99 -0.94 -17.30
C PHE A 119 -0.26 -0.59 -18.09
N PHE A 120 -1.41 -1.07 -17.62
CA PHE A 120 -2.73 -0.96 -18.26
C PHE A 120 -2.70 -1.41 -19.74
N GLY A 121 -2.20 -2.64 -19.97
CA GLY A 121 -2.10 -3.23 -21.31
C GLY A 121 -0.91 -2.76 -22.17
N ILE A 122 -0.12 -1.79 -21.69
CA ILE A 122 1.02 -1.24 -22.41
C ILE A 122 2.32 -1.79 -21.82
N TYR A 123 3.21 -2.32 -22.67
CA TYR A 123 4.55 -2.71 -22.24
C TYR A 123 5.35 -1.49 -21.82
N LEU A 124 5.65 -1.38 -20.52
CA LEU A 124 6.27 -0.19 -19.96
C LEU A 124 7.67 0.07 -20.55
N VAL A 125 8.42 -1.00 -20.82
CA VAL A 125 9.76 -0.95 -21.41
C VAL A 125 9.82 -0.19 -22.73
N ASN A 126 8.75 -0.20 -23.54
CA ASN A 126 8.72 0.44 -24.86
C ASN A 126 8.66 1.97 -24.81
N TYR A 127 8.42 2.55 -23.63
CA TYR A 127 8.24 4.00 -23.44
C TYR A 127 9.28 4.59 -22.49
N LEU A 128 10.25 3.78 -22.06
CA LEU A 128 11.33 4.23 -21.19
C LEU A 128 12.46 4.83 -22.04
N PRO A 129 13.12 5.90 -21.57
CA PRO A 129 14.35 6.39 -22.19
C PRO A 129 15.43 5.30 -22.21
N ASP A 130 16.29 5.33 -23.22
CA ASP A 130 17.41 4.39 -23.38
C ASP A 130 18.21 4.24 -22.07
N GLY A 131 18.51 2.99 -21.70
CA GLY A 131 19.23 2.64 -20.47
C GLY A 131 18.38 2.64 -19.19
N THR A 132 17.17 3.23 -19.19
CA THR A 132 16.29 3.22 -18.00
C THR A 132 15.76 1.82 -17.70
N SER A 133 15.51 1.03 -18.74
CA SER A 133 15.06 -0.36 -18.60
C SER A 133 16.10 -1.24 -17.91
N GLU A 134 17.39 -0.99 -18.10
CA GLU A 134 18.47 -1.72 -17.43
C GLU A 134 18.55 -1.33 -15.95
N ILE A 135 18.49 -0.03 -15.65
CA ILE A 135 18.49 0.50 -14.28
C ILE A 135 17.32 -0.05 -13.47
N LEU A 136 16.15 -0.18 -14.11
CA LEU A 136 14.96 -0.69 -13.45
C LEU A 136 14.92 -2.22 -13.40
N PHE A 137 15.88 -2.96 -13.96
CA PHE A 137 15.78 -4.41 -14.10
C PHE A 137 14.52 -4.81 -14.90
N MET A 138 14.22 -4.11 -16.00
CA MET A 138 13.18 -4.49 -16.98
C MET A 138 13.77 -5.18 -18.22
N THR A 139 15.08 -5.12 -18.40
CA THR A 139 15.82 -5.76 -19.49
C THR A 139 16.91 -6.67 -18.92
N GLY A 140 17.07 -7.86 -19.50
CA GLY A 140 17.98 -8.91 -19.04
C GLY A 140 17.43 -10.30 -19.34
N ASP A 141 18.25 -11.33 -19.12
CA ASP A 141 17.78 -12.72 -19.19
C ASP A 141 16.77 -12.97 -18.07
N ALA A 142 15.70 -13.71 -18.38
CA ALA A 142 14.65 -14.01 -17.43
C ALA A 142 15.17 -14.82 -16.22
N ASP A 143 15.24 -14.18 -15.05
CA ASP A 143 15.61 -14.85 -13.78
C ASP A 143 14.37 -15.38 -13.05
N PHE A 144 14.03 -16.65 -13.34
CA PHE A 144 12.91 -17.33 -12.71
C PHE A 144 13.16 -17.68 -11.24
N GLU A 145 14.41 -17.82 -10.81
CA GLU A 145 14.75 -18.10 -9.41
C GLU A 145 14.47 -16.87 -8.54
N LEU A 146 14.98 -15.70 -8.97
CA LEU A 146 14.70 -14.43 -8.32
C LEU A 146 13.20 -14.15 -8.28
N ALA A 147 12.48 -14.36 -9.39
CA ALA A 147 11.04 -14.16 -9.45
C ALA A 147 10.28 -15.10 -8.49
N GLY A 148 10.72 -16.36 -8.36
CA GLY A 148 10.17 -17.32 -7.41
C GLY A 148 10.37 -16.90 -5.96
N ILE A 149 11.59 -16.49 -5.61
CA ILE A 149 11.94 -15.97 -4.27
C ILE A 149 11.12 -14.71 -3.96
N ALA A 150 11.09 -13.76 -4.90
CA ALA A 150 10.34 -12.52 -4.78
C ALA A 150 8.85 -12.77 -4.59
N SER A 151 8.26 -13.73 -5.32
CA SER A 151 6.87 -14.14 -5.18
C SER A 151 6.57 -14.69 -3.78
N GLY A 152 7.46 -15.52 -3.24
CA GLY A 152 7.36 -16.04 -1.87
C GLY A 152 7.33 -14.93 -0.83
N TYR A 153 8.28 -13.99 -0.91
CA TYR A 153 8.29 -12.81 -0.02
C TYR A 153 7.07 -11.91 -0.23
N HIS A 154 6.67 -11.65 -1.47
CA HIS A 154 5.52 -10.82 -1.78
C HIS A 154 4.25 -11.36 -1.13
N LYS A 155 4.02 -12.68 -1.24
CA LYS A 155 2.89 -13.36 -0.59
C LYS A 155 2.97 -13.24 0.94
N ALA A 156 4.14 -13.48 1.54
CA ALA A 156 4.31 -13.37 2.99
C ALA A 156 4.04 -11.94 3.51
N LEU A 157 4.56 -10.94 2.79
CA LEU A 157 4.32 -9.52 3.10
C LEU A 157 2.84 -9.16 2.92
N ALA A 158 2.14 -9.73 1.94
CA ALA A 158 0.72 -9.45 1.69
C ALA A 158 -0.16 -10.01 2.81
N VAL A 159 0.15 -11.22 3.30
CA VAL A 159 -0.52 -11.81 4.47
C VAL A 159 -0.30 -10.94 5.71
N LEU A 160 0.95 -10.56 5.99
CA LEU A 160 1.28 -9.67 7.11
C LEU A 160 0.52 -8.34 7.01
N PHE A 161 0.51 -7.72 5.82
CA PHE A 161 -0.22 -6.48 5.57
C PHE A 161 -1.71 -6.65 5.83
N GLY A 162 -2.33 -7.72 5.33
CA GLY A 162 -3.75 -8.02 5.57
C GLY A 162 -4.08 -8.17 7.06
N VAL A 163 -3.25 -8.89 7.83
CA VAL A 163 -3.41 -9.02 9.30
C VAL A 163 -3.33 -7.66 9.97
N LEU A 164 -2.36 -6.83 9.59
CA LEU A 164 -2.21 -5.49 10.16
C LEU A 164 -3.40 -4.59 9.80
N VAL A 165 -3.97 -4.71 8.60
CA VAL A 165 -5.20 -3.99 8.21
C VAL A 165 -6.34 -4.33 9.18
N VAL A 166 -6.55 -5.61 9.49
CA VAL A 166 -7.57 -6.04 10.46
C VAL A 166 -7.30 -5.44 11.85
N ILE A 167 -6.07 -5.55 12.35
CA ILE A 167 -5.67 -4.97 13.65
C ILE A 167 -5.90 -3.46 13.68
N HIS A 168 -5.55 -2.77 12.59
CA HIS A 168 -5.74 -1.33 12.44
C HIS A 168 -7.22 -0.95 12.48
N MET A 169 -8.08 -1.68 11.77
CA MET A 169 -9.53 -1.45 11.76
C MET A 169 -10.13 -1.64 13.15
N ILE A 170 -9.75 -2.70 13.88
CA ILE A 170 -10.18 -2.94 15.26
C ILE A 170 -9.76 -1.79 16.17
N GLY A 171 -8.49 -1.36 16.08
CA GLY A 171 -7.96 -0.24 16.86
C GLY A 171 -8.65 1.09 16.55
N ALA A 172 -8.95 1.36 15.29
CA ALA A 172 -9.68 2.54 14.85
C ALA A 172 -11.13 2.54 15.38
N PHE A 173 -11.81 1.40 15.28
CA PHE A 173 -13.17 1.25 15.79
C PHE A 173 -13.25 1.44 17.32
N LYS A 174 -12.36 0.79 18.08
CA LYS A 174 -12.29 0.93 19.55
C LYS A 174 -12.02 2.38 19.98
N SER A 175 -11.19 3.09 19.23
CA SER A 175 -10.89 4.50 19.50
C SER A 175 -12.09 5.40 19.20
N ALA A 176 -12.84 5.10 18.13
CA ALA A 176 -14.05 5.83 17.76
C ALA A 176 -15.16 5.65 18.81
N THR A 177 -15.37 4.44 19.32
CA THR A 177 -16.39 4.17 20.35
C THR A 177 -15.99 4.68 21.74
N GLY A 178 -14.72 4.52 22.14
CA GLY A 178 -14.23 5.02 23.42
C GLY A 178 -14.35 6.54 23.58
N SER A 179 -14.17 7.30 22.49
CA SER A 179 -14.36 8.76 22.50
C SER A 179 -15.81 9.19 22.73
N LYS A 180 -16.79 8.36 22.39
CA LYS A 180 -18.23 8.65 22.59
C LYS A 180 -18.72 8.33 24.00
N VAL A 181 -18.06 7.42 24.71
CA VAL A 181 -18.43 7.02 26.09
C VAL A 181 -17.86 7.99 27.11
N ALA A 182 -16.72 8.63 26.84
CA ALA A 182 -16.10 9.62 27.72
C ALA A 182 -16.75 11.02 27.63
N SER A 183 -17.72 11.22 26.74
CA SER A 183 -18.43 12.49 26.54
C SER A 183 -19.88 12.50 27.08
N VAL A 184 -20.23 11.53 27.94
CA VAL A 184 -21.51 11.44 28.67
C VAL A 184 -21.22 11.54 30.15
#